data_AF-A0A838QH24-F1
#
_entry.id   AF-A0A838QH24-F1
#
_cell.length_a   1.000
_cell.length_b   1.000
_cell.length_c   1.000
_cell.angle_alpha   90.00
_cell.angle_beta   90.00
_cell.angle_gamma   90.00
#
_symmetry.space_group_name_H-M   'P 1'
#
loop_
_entity.id
_entity.type
_entity.pdbx_description
1 polymer ?
#
loop_
_entity_poly.entity_id
_entity_poly.type
_entity_poly.pdbx_seq_one_letter_code
_entity_poly.pdbx_strand_id
1 'polypeptide(L)'
;MKTRRDFLRQGGMAAAAVAAAGAFNPAGAMTNLVSVREGAAEMPPEDTVRELMMAALNTARSAGASYSDVRIGRYRNSIVFTREQQIVNTADTDSIGAGVRALVDGTWGFGATKT
;
A
#
# COMPACT_ATOMS: atom_id res chain seq x y z
N MET A 1 23.88 -11.32 52.21
CA MET A 1 25.19 -11.15 51.54
C MET A 1 26.28 -11.38 52.57
N LYS A 2 27.17 -12.35 52.36
CA LYS A 2 28.18 -12.71 53.38
C LYS A 2 29.62 -12.42 52.94
N THR A 3 29.89 -12.18 51.64
CA THR A 3 31.25 -11.88 51.14
C THR A 3 31.28 -10.78 50.06
N ARG A 4 32.44 -10.12 49.86
CA ARG A 4 32.66 -9.12 48.79
C ARG A 4 32.40 -9.68 47.38
N ARG A 5 32.69 -10.98 47.18
CA ARG A 5 32.51 -11.67 45.91
C ARG A 5 31.02 -11.83 45.57
N ASP A 6 30.17 -12.06 46.58
CA ASP A 6 28.71 -12.10 46.40
C ASP A 6 28.15 -10.72 46.04
N PHE A 7 28.66 -9.66 46.68
CA PHE A 7 28.28 -8.27 46.36
C PHE A 7 28.60 -7.92 44.90
N LEU A 8 29.81 -8.23 44.43
CA LEU A 8 30.21 -7.95 43.05
C LEU A 8 29.41 -8.77 42.03
N ARG A 9 29.10 -10.04 42.33
CA ARG A 9 28.25 -10.88 41.47
C ARG A 9 26.83 -10.32 41.37
N GLN A 10 26.24 -9.97 42.51
CA GLN A 10 24.87 -9.50 42.58
C GLN A 10 24.72 -8.09 41.96
N GLY A 11 25.69 -7.20 42.18
CA GLY A 11 25.76 -5.89 41.53
C GLY A 11 26.00 -5.99 40.02
N GLY A 12 26.89 -6.88 39.58
CA GLY A 12 27.15 -7.13 38.16
C GLY A 12 25.93 -7.69 37.42
N MET A 13 25.20 -8.62 38.03
CA MET A 13 23.95 -9.14 37.47
C MET A 13 22.86 -8.05 37.37
N ALA A 14 22.71 -7.21 38.39
CA ALA A 14 21.74 -6.12 38.36
C ALA A 14 22.07 -5.10 37.26
N ALA A 15 23.34 -4.71 37.13
CA ALA A 15 23.78 -3.80 36.07
C ALA A 15 23.57 -4.39 34.67
N ALA A 16 23.88 -5.67 34.48
CA ALA A 16 23.65 -6.37 33.21
C ALA A 16 22.15 -6.45 32.85
N ALA A 17 21.27 -6.70 33.83
CA ALA A 17 19.83 -6.73 33.62
C ALA A 17 19.28 -5.35 33.19
N VAL A 18 19.74 -4.27 33.82
CA VAL A 18 19.36 -2.90 33.45
C VAL A 18 19.86 -2.53 32.05
N ALA A 19 21.11 -2.89 31.71
CA ALA A 19 21.66 -2.66 30.39
C ALA A 19 20.90 -3.43 29.30
N ALA A 20 20.55 -4.69 29.56
CA ALA A 20 19.75 -5.51 28.65
C ALA A 20 18.33 -4.95 28.45
N ALA A 21 17.70 -4.44 29.53
CA ALA A 21 16.41 -3.78 29.45
C ALA A 21 16.48 -2.46 28.65
N GLY A 22 17.55 -1.68 28.80
CA GLY A 22 17.78 -0.46 28.03
C GLY A 22 18.10 -0.70 26.55
N ALA A 23 18.65 -1.87 26.22
CA ALA A 23 18.89 -2.31 24.84
C ALA A 23 17.63 -2.90 24.18
N PHE A 24 16.57 -3.17 24.96
CA PHE A 24 15.31 -3.64 24.42
C PHE A 24 14.56 -2.47 23.77
N ASN A 25 14.57 -2.44 22.43
CA ASN A 25 13.76 -1.51 21.65
C ASN A 25 12.49 -2.21 21.15
N PRO A 26 11.37 -2.17 21.91
CA PRO A 26 10.13 -2.83 21.51
C PRO A 26 9.58 -2.27 20.18
N ALA A 27 9.79 -0.98 19.90
CA ALA A 27 9.37 -0.39 18.64
C ALA A 27 10.16 -0.96 17.44
N GLY A 28 11.46 -1.19 17.62
CA GLY A 28 12.33 -1.85 16.64
C GLY A 28 11.99 -3.33 16.42
N ALA A 29 11.64 -4.05 17.48
CA ALA A 29 11.22 -5.45 17.39
C ALA A 29 9.88 -5.62 16.65
N MET A 30 8.99 -4.62 16.72
CA MET A 30 7.70 -4.64 16.03
C MET A 30 7.73 -4.12 14.60
N THR A 31 8.82 -3.48 14.15
CA THR A 31 8.88 -2.85 12.83
C THR A 31 8.72 -3.86 11.68
N ASN A 32 9.07 -5.12 11.90
CA ASN A 32 8.96 -6.20 10.91
C ASN A 32 7.72 -7.10 11.10
N LEU A 33 6.88 -6.85 12.12
CA LEU A 33 5.68 -7.67 12.36
C LEU A 33 4.55 -7.33 11.38
N VAL A 34 4.59 -6.13 10.79
CA VAL A 34 3.67 -5.70 9.75
C VAL A 34 4.45 -5.59 8.46
N SER A 35 4.53 -6.68 7.70
CA SER A 35 4.94 -6.57 6.30
C SER A 35 3.78 -5.92 5.56
N VAL A 36 4.00 -4.70 5.04
CA VAL A 36 3.12 -4.18 4.00
C VAL A 36 3.34 -5.10 2.81
N ARG A 37 2.40 -6.00 2.56
CA ARG A 37 2.43 -6.82 1.35
C ARG A 37 2.58 -5.86 0.17
N GLU A 38 3.68 -5.97 -0.56
CA GLU A 38 3.87 -5.24 -1.81
C GLU A 38 2.65 -5.57 -2.67
N GLY A 39 1.81 -4.56 -2.92
CA GLY A 39 0.61 -4.71 -3.74
C GLY A 39 1.01 -5.19 -5.13
N ALA A 40 0.19 -6.06 -5.73
CA ALA A 40 0.52 -6.88 -6.88
C ALA A 40 0.97 -6.12 -8.15
N ALA A 41 0.76 -4.80 -8.23
CA ALA A 41 1.32 -3.98 -9.30
C ALA A 41 1.65 -2.58 -8.79
N GLU A 42 2.91 -2.16 -8.88
CA GLU A 42 3.24 -0.74 -8.79
C GLU A 42 2.54 0.03 -9.92
N MET A 43 2.23 1.31 -9.70
CA MET A 43 1.69 2.14 -10.79
C MET A 43 2.71 2.11 -11.93
N PRO A 44 2.31 1.92 -13.20
CA PRO A 44 3.24 1.97 -14.31
C PRO A 44 4.01 3.31 -14.29
N PRO A 45 5.22 3.35 -14.85
CA PRO A 45 5.97 4.58 -14.99
C PRO A 45 5.13 5.69 -15.62
N GLU A 46 5.34 6.94 -15.20
CA GLU A 46 4.57 8.10 -15.66
C GLU A 46 4.53 8.20 -17.19
N ASP A 47 5.66 7.91 -17.86
CA ASP A 47 5.76 7.91 -19.31
C ASP A 47 4.81 6.87 -19.95
N THR A 48 4.74 5.66 -19.40
CA THR A 48 3.82 4.62 -19.88
C THR A 48 2.36 5.03 -19.68
N VAL A 49 2.03 5.62 -18.52
CA VAL A 49 0.67 6.14 -18.25
C VAL A 49 0.32 7.23 -19.26
N ARG A 50 1.25 8.16 -19.50
CA ARG A 50 1.08 9.24 -20.47
C ARG A 50 0.88 8.71 -21.88
N GLU A 51 1.68 7.74 -22.32
CA GLU A 51 1.54 7.10 -23.63
C GLU A 51 0.17 6.44 -23.82
N LEU A 52 -0.30 5.69 -22.81
CA LEU A 52 -1.63 5.07 -22.83
C LEU A 52 -2.75 6.11 -22.88
N MET A 53 -2.63 7.19 -22.10
CA MET A 53 -3.61 8.28 -22.13
C MET A 53 -3.63 8.96 -23.51
N MET A 54 -2.46 9.23 -24.09
CA MET A 54 -2.35 9.83 -25.41
C MET A 54 -2.92 8.92 -26.50
N ALA A 55 -2.67 7.61 -26.44
CA ALA A 55 -3.24 6.64 -27.37
C ALA A 55 -4.78 6.64 -27.30
N ALA A 56 -5.36 6.62 -26.10
CA ALA A 56 -6.81 6.67 -25.91
C ALA A 56 -7.42 8.00 -26.39
N LEU A 57 -6.80 9.14 -26.09
CA LEU A 57 -7.25 10.46 -26.56
C LEU A 57 -7.19 10.58 -28.08
N ASN A 58 -6.09 10.14 -28.69
CA ASN A 58 -5.92 10.16 -30.15
C ASN A 58 -6.95 9.27 -30.85
N THR A 59 -7.25 8.11 -30.27
CA THR A 59 -8.27 7.19 -30.78
C THR A 59 -9.68 7.79 -30.67
N ALA A 60 -10.02 8.38 -29.52
CA ALA A 60 -11.31 9.05 -29.35
C ALA A 60 -11.47 10.22 -30.35
N ARG A 61 -10.41 11.01 -30.53
CA ARG A 61 -10.40 12.12 -31.50
C ARG A 61 -10.52 11.64 -32.94
N SER A 62 -9.80 10.59 -33.34
CA SER A 62 -9.89 10.04 -34.70
C SER A 62 -11.26 9.40 -34.97
N ALA A 63 -11.95 8.93 -33.93
CA ALA A 63 -13.32 8.44 -34.00
C ALA A 63 -14.40 9.55 -34.03
N GLY A 64 -14.00 10.83 -34.03
CA GLY A 64 -14.94 11.97 -34.17
C GLY A 64 -15.32 12.67 -32.87
N ALA A 65 -14.66 12.38 -31.75
CA ALA A 65 -14.94 13.09 -30.51
C ALA A 65 -14.53 14.56 -30.58
N SER A 66 -15.47 15.47 -30.30
CA SER A 66 -15.21 16.91 -30.16
C SER A 66 -14.56 17.24 -28.81
N TYR A 67 -14.80 16.39 -27.81
CA TYR A 67 -14.14 16.43 -26.51
C TYR A 67 -13.93 15.00 -26.01
N SER A 68 -12.78 14.74 -25.39
CA SER A 68 -12.54 13.48 -24.69
C SER A 68 -11.63 13.68 -23.49
N ASP A 69 -11.83 12.85 -22.48
CA ASP A 69 -10.98 12.81 -21.30
C ASP A 69 -10.71 11.35 -20.91
N VAL A 70 -9.49 11.09 -20.44
CA VAL A 70 -9.01 9.76 -20.06
C VAL A 70 -8.52 9.83 -18.63
N ARG A 71 -8.84 8.81 -17.84
CA ARG A 71 -8.38 8.65 -16.45
C ARG A 71 -7.75 7.29 -16.32
N ILE A 72 -6.54 7.22 -15.78
CA ILE A 72 -5.90 5.97 -15.37
C ILE A 72 -5.64 6.07 -13.88
N GLY A 73 -6.02 5.04 -13.13
CA GLY A 73 -5.88 5.03 -11.68
C GLY A 73 -5.62 3.63 -11.14
N ARG A 74 -4.91 3.59 -10.01
CA ARG A 74 -4.74 2.39 -9.19
C ARG A 74 -5.70 2.46 -8.01
N TYR A 75 -6.43 1.39 -7.80
CA TYR A 75 -7.39 1.23 -6.71
C TYR A 75 -6.90 0.12 -5.78
N ARG A 76 -6.50 0.52 -4.58
CA ARG A 76 -6.12 -0.40 -3.50
C ARG A 76 -7.19 -0.36 -2.42
N ASN A 77 -7.83 -1.50 -2.17
CA ASN A 77 -8.79 -1.64 -1.08
C ASN A 77 -8.32 -2.70 -0.10
N SER A 78 -8.23 -2.29 1.16
CA SER A 78 -8.00 -3.20 2.28
C SER A 78 -9.32 -3.39 3.02
N ILE A 79 -9.79 -4.63 3.07
CA ILE A 79 -11.10 -5.01 3.59
C ILE A 79 -10.87 -5.85 4.84
N VAL A 80 -11.47 -5.45 5.96
CA VAL A 80 -11.43 -6.19 7.22
C VAL A 80 -12.82 -6.72 7.52
N PHE A 81 -12.97 -8.03 7.59
CA PHE A 81 -14.20 -8.69 7.99
C PHE A 81 -14.14 -9.01 9.48
N THR A 82 -15.15 -8.59 10.21
CA THR A 82 -15.30 -8.86 11.64
C THR A 82 -16.55 -9.68 11.91
N ARG A 83 -16.53 -10.45 13.00
CA ARG A 83 -17.69 -11.11 13.58
C ARG A 83 -17.57 -11.03 15.09
N GLU A 84 -18.61 -10.53 15.75
CA GLU A 84 -18.56 -10.18 17.17
C GLU A 84 -17.33 -9.30 17.49
N GLN A 85 -16.51 -9.73 18.44
CA GLN A 85 -15.28 -9.05 18.88
C GLN A 85 -14.02 -9.57 18.17
N GLN A 86 -14.16 -10.32 17.08
CA GLN A 86 -13.04 -10.98 16.39
C GLN A 86 -12.94 -10.56 14.93
N ILE A 87 -11.71 -10.36 14.46
CA ILE A 87 -11.41 -10.25 13.03
C ILE A 87 -11.40 -11.66 12.46
N VAL A 88 -12.23 -11.92 11.46
CA VAL A 88 -12.37 -13.26 10.86
C VAL A 88 -11.65 -13.38 9.52
N ASN A 89 -11.44 -12.26 8.82
CA ASN A 89 -10.71 -12.24 7.57
C ASN A 89 -10.20 -10.83 7.27
N THR A 90 -9.10 -10.75 6.54
CA THR A 90 -8.61 -9.52 5.92
C THR A 90 -8.29 -9.81 4.47
N ALA A 91 -8.82 -9.02 3.56
CA ALA A 91 -8.60 -9.17 2.13
C ALA A 91 -8.08 -7.86 1.55
N ASP A 92 -7.01 -7.93 0.77
CA ASP A 92 -6.52 -6.82 -0.02
C ASP A 92 -6.85 -7.06 -1.49
N THR A 93 -7.34 -6.01 -2.16
CA THR A 93 -7.51 -5.98 -3.60
C THR A 93 -6.74 -4.79 -4.16
N ASP A 94 -6.12 -5.00 -5.30
CA ASP A 94 -5.31 -4.02 -6.00
C ASP A 94 -5.59 -4.16 -7.50
N SER A 95 -5.97 -3.08 -8.14
CA SER A 95 -6.30 -3.08 -9.57
C SER A 95 -5.91 -1.76 -10.20
N ILE A 96 -5.49 -1.81 -11.46
CA ILE A 96 -5.24 -0.63 -12.28
C ILE A 96 -6.27 -0.63 -13.39
N GLY A 97 -6.89 0.52 -13.63
CA GLY A 97 -7.90 0.65 -14.66
C GLY A 97 -7.80 1.97 -15.41
N ALA A 98 -8.39 1.97 -16.60
CA ALA A 98 -8.53 3.15 -17.44
C ALA A 98 -10.01 3.39 -17.75
N GLY A 99 -10.43 4.65 -17.70
CA GLY A 99 -11.75 5.10 -18.12
C GLY A 99 -11.64 6.22 -19.15
N VAL A 100 -12.42 6.12 -20.22
CA VAL A 100 -12.49 7.10 -21.30
C VAL A 100 -13.91 7.64 -21.36
N ARG A 101 -14.05 8.96 -21.43
CA ARG A 101 -15.30 9.64 -21.72
C ARG A 101 -15.12 10.48 -22.97
N ALA A 102 -16.06 10.40 -23.91
CA ALA A 102 -16.03 11.12 -25.18
C ALA A 102 -17.38 11.75 -25.50
N LEU A 103 -17.34 12.91 -26.14
CA LEU A 103 -18.50 13.64 -26.66
C LEU A 103 -18.44 13.64 -28.19
N VAL A 104 -19.43 13.02 -28.84
CA VAL A 104 -19.56 12.97 -30.31
C VAL A 104 -20.94 13.49 -30.65
N ASP A 105 -21.04 14.52 -31.50
CA ASP A 105 -22.31 15.10 -31.96
C ASP A 105 -23.33 15.40 -30.86
N GLY A 106 -22.85 15.92 -29.72
CA GLY A 106 -23.69 16.26 -28.56
C GLY A 106 -24.07 15.07 -27.66
N THR A 107 -23.58 13.87 -27.94
CA THR A 107 -23.88 12.65 -27.17
C THR A 107 -22.65 12.13 -26.43
N TRP A 108 -22.83 11.77 -25.16
CA TRP A 108 -21.77 11.20 -24.32
C TRP A 108 -21.64 9.68 -24.49
N GLY A 109 -20.40 9.21 -24.62
CA GLY A 109 -20.01 7.80 -24.60
C GLY A 109 -18.94 7.53 -23.53
N PHE A 110 -18.93 6.30 -23.01
CA PHE A 110 -18.04 5.88 -21.93
C PHE A 110 -17.46 4.49 -22.23
N GLY A 111 -16.19 4.29 -21.91
CA GLY A 111 -15.52 2.98 -21.97
C GLY A 111 -14.58 2.82 -20.79
N ALA A 112 -14.45 1.59 -20.27
CA ALA A 112 -13.56 1.31 -19.15
C ALA A 112 -12.94 -0.08 -19.28
N THR A 113 -11.73 -0.23 -18.75
CA THR A 113 -11.03 -1.51 -18.63
C THR A 113 -10.24 -1.55 -17.32
N LYS A 114 -9.91 -2.76 -16.86
CA LYS A 114 -9.05 -3.00 -15.71
C LYS A 114 -8.17 -4.23 -15.96
N THR A 115 -7.03 -4.24 -15.28
CA THR A 115 -6.13 -5.38 -15.12
C THR A 115 -6.17 -5.87 -13.69
#